data_AF-A0A3E2YHK7-F1
#
_entry.id   AF-A0A3E2YHK7-F1
#
_cell.length_a   1.000
_cell.length_b   1.000
_cell.length_c   1.000
_cell.angle_alpha   90.00
_cell.angle_beta   90.00
_cell.angle_gamma   90.00
#
_symmetry.space_group_name_H-M   'P 1'
#
loop_
_entity.id
_entity.type
_entity.pdbx_description
1 polymer ?
#
loop_
_entity_poly.entity_id
_entity_poly.type
_entity_poly.pdbx_seq_one_letter_code
_entity_poly.pdbx_strand_id
1 'polypeptide(L)'
;MPGDSKVSSSAPVIMHAYGVRDDEGEPGPGSWVAVLRYREHTRELHGMELDWTLDDLVMLSVVNGLEALTRPVRVIVYAPNAEPEIKASSKVNPALLSRLAAQCERHEVVWAPPDEPLNDDDNKRALELATREEAAAKERAISLRGDNIVEALDKFLAEQRERRSKRAFANYRSVIELLLGCLNWRGYESLTDNSRQLYGAYDESREGGGGFCRLYGPEEIPGNIGGFLGSYVPKAILSQAARRAAGPVVRELGYWLTTRDYGITTADVQPMLEHADAAAYALPAAEKVQRRWNELCDAEREFGESEVEDAVEDFLFVSAVEPGLVRFAAYSPDRLVDVSVPQEISDLVKPGWEMYVEAALVEGEWCVSMIGTIYP
;
A
#
# COMPACT_ATOMS: atom_id res chain seq x y z
N MET A 1 -15.35 46.58 -51.30
CA MET A 1 -14.26 46.79 -50.33
C MET A 1 -14.38 45.71 -49.27
N PRO A 2 -13.60 44.63 -49.32
CA PRO A 2 -13.45 43.73 -48.18
C PRO A 2 -12.48 44.39 -47.18
N GLY A 3 -12.84 44.40 -45.91
CA GLY A 3 -12.05 45.01 -44.84
C GLY A 3 -10.73 44.27 -44.61
N ASP A 4 -9.64 45.05 -44.57
CA ASP A 4 -8.30 44.61 -44.24
C ASP A 4 -8.27 43.84 -42.91
N SER A 5 -7.82 42.58 -42.98
CA SER A 5 -7.41 41.79 -41.83
C SER A 5 -6.19 42.44 -41.18
N LYS A 6 -6.39 43.01 -39.97
CA LYS A 6 -5.29 43.46 -39.11
C LYS A 6 -4.54 42.26 -38.53
N VAL A 7 -3.73 41.58 -39.34
CA VAL A 7 -2.65 40.72 -38.82
C VAL A 7 -1.36 41.54 -38.87
N SER A 8 -0.92 41.97 -37.69
CA SER A 8 0.36 42.66 -37.50
C SER A 8 1.52 41.77 -38.01
N SER A 9 2.42 42.31 -38.83
CA SER A 9 3.62 41.61 -39.37
C SER A 9 4.71 41.34 -38.31
N SER A 10 4.32 41.15 -37.05
CA SER A 10 5.21 40.85 -35.94
C SER A 10 5.57 39.37 -35.92
N ALA A 11 6.83 39.06 -35.58
CA ALA A 11 7.30 37.68 -35.39
C ALA A 11 6.31 36.87 -34.52
N PRO A 12 6.07 35.58 -34.83
CA PRO A 12 5.17 34.75 -34.03
C PRO A 12 5.73 34.54 -32.63
N VAL A 13 4.84 34.27 -31.67
CA VAL A 13 5.23 33.70 -30.38
C VAL A 13 5.39 32.19 -30.57
N ILE A 14 6.51 31.64 -30.12
CA ILE A 14 6.73 30.19 -30.07
C ILE A 14 6.34 29.71 -28.67
N MET A 15 5.55 28.65 -28.56
CA MET A 15 5.14 28.05 -27.29
C MET A 15 5.56 26.59 -27.26
N HIS A 16 6.31 26.21 -26.23
CA HIS A 16 6.57 24.81 -25.87
C HIS A 16 5.70 24.44 -24.67
N ALA A 17 4.86 23.43 -24.84
CA ALA A 17 3.81 23.04 -23.91
C ALA A 17 3.96 21.57 -23.51
N TYR A 18 3.93 21.29 -22.21
CA TYR A 18 4.06 19.94 -21.66
C TYR A 18 3.09 19.74 -20.49
N GLY A 19 2.49 18.56 -20.43
CA GLY A 19 2.00 17.94 -19.20
C GLY A 19 2.91 16.77 -18.82
N VAL A 20 3.18 16.55 -17.54
CA VAL A 20 3.99 15.39 -17.09
C VAL A 20 3.32 14.73 -15.90
N ARG A 21 3.30 13.39 -15.92
CA ARG A 21 2.88 12.50 -14.83
C ARG A 21 3.31 11.05 -15.10
N ASP A 22 3.28 10.21 -14.06
CA ASP A 22 3.71 8.79 -14.10
C ASP A 22 2.69 7.78 -14.69
N ASP A 23 1.40 8.12 -14.76
CA ASP A 23 0.33 7.18 -15.15
C ASP A 23 -0.60 7.82 -16.19
N GLU A 24 -0.81 7.14 -17.31
CA GLU A 24 -1.60 7.63 -18.46
C GLU A 24 -3.09 7.25 -18.37
N GLY A 25 -3.49 6.35 -17.44
CA GLY A 25 -4.83 5.76 -17.42
C GLY A 25 -5.89 6.51 -16.60
N GLU A 26 -5.57 6.95 -15.39
CA GLU A 26 -6.52 7.54 -14.42
C GLU A 26 -6.04 8.91 -13.94
N PRO A 27 -6.89 9.88 -13.54
CA PRO A 27 -6.45 11.18 -12.99
C PRO A 27 -5.49 11.06 -11.79
N GLY A 28 -4.55 11.99 -11.66
CA GLY A 28 -3.56 11.93 -10.58
C GLY A 28 -2.64 13.14 -10.53
N PRO A 29 -1.67 13.15 -9.59
CA PRO A 29 -0.77 14.29 -9.42
C PRO A 29 0.18 14.41 -10.60
N GLY A 30 0.24 15.61 -11.16
CA GLY A 30 1.08 15.94 -12.29
C GLY A 30 1.28 17.45 -12.45
N SER A 31 2.02 17.82 -13.47
CA SER A 31 2.39 19.20 -13.74
C SER A 31 2.04 19.63 -15.16
N TRP A 32 1.94 20.95 -15.34
CA TRP A 32 1.77 21.59 -16.64
C TRP A 32 2.79 22.73 -16.79
N VAL A 33 3.33 22.91 -17.99
CA VAL A 33 4.33 23.94 -18.29
C VAL A 33 4.12 24.53 -19.67
N ALA A 34 4.17 25.86 -19.76
CA ALA A 34 4.26 26.59 -21.02
C ALA A 34 5.47 27.54 -21.02
N VAL A 35 6.36 27.34 -21.98
CA VAL A 35 7.49 28.24 -22.26
C VAL A 35 7.16 29.06 -23.50
N LEU A 36 7.03 30.38 -23.34
CA LEU A 36 6.71 31.33 -24.40
C LEU A 36 7.97 32.07 -24.83
N ARG A 37 8.29 32.04 -26.12
CA ARG A 37 9.36 32.84 -26.72
C ARG A 37 8.80 33.88 -27.68
N TYR A 38 9.24 35.12 -27.50
CA TYR A 38 9.06 36.21 -28.46
C TYR A 38 10.41 36.90 -28.69
N ARG A 39 11.00 36.67 -29.88
CA ARG A 39 12.38 37.09 -30.19
C ARG A 39 13.34 36.55 -29.11
N GLU A 40 14.07 37.43 -28.43
CA GLU A 40 15.04 37.08 -27.39
C GLU A 40 14.41 36.89 -26.01
N HIS A 41 13.13 37.24 -25.83
CA HIS A 41 12.46 37.15 -24.55
C HIS A 41 11.77 35.80 -24.37
N THR A 42 12.04 35.16 -23.23
CA THR A 42 11.39 33.92 -22.81
C THR A 42 10.61 34.16 -21.52
N ARG A 43 9.44 33.54 -21.41
CA ARG A 43 8.63 33.50 -20.19
C ARG A 43 8.21 32.07 -19.91
N GLU A 44 8.36 31.67 -18.66
CA GLU A 44 7.97 30.35 -18.17
C GLU A 44 6.69 30.49 -17.34
N LEU A 45 5.75 29.59 -17.57
CA LEU A 45 4.51 29.42 -16.81
C LEU A 45 4.45 27.95 -16.42
N HIS A 46 4.15 27.67 -15.17
CA HIS A 46 4.08 26.31 -14.69
C HIS A 46 3.12 26.21 -13.52
N GLY A 47 2.63 25.00 -13.28
CA GLY A 47 1.82 24.67 -12.13
C GLY A 47 1.66 23.16 -11.98
N MET A 48 0.91 22.78 -10.94
CA MET A 48 0.64 21.41 -10.57
C MET A 48 -0.85 21.22 -10.34
N GLU A 49 -1.35 20.05 -10.69
CA GLU A 49 -2.70 19.61 -10.38
C GLU A 49 -2.63 18.20 -9.78
N LEU A 50 -3.49 17.90 -8.81
CA LEU A 50 -3.36 16.67 -8.00
C LEU A 50 -4.22 15.51 -8.50
N ASP A 51 -5.16 15.79 -9.39
CA ASP A 51 -6.23 14.86 -9.78
C ASP A 51 -6.67 15.10 -11.24
N TRP A 52 -5.69 15.22 -12.15
CA TRP A 52 -5.92 15.56 -13.55
C TRP A 52 -5.32 14.51 -14.48
N THR A 53 -5.93 14.27 -15.64
CA THR A 53 -5.37 13.37 -16.66
C THR A 53 -4.14 13.99 -17.34
N LEU A 54 -3.31 13.17 -18.01
CA LEU A 54 -2.20 13.70 -18.82
C LEU A 54 -2.72 14.68 -19.88
N ASP A 55 -3.81 14.31 -20.55
CA ASP A 55 -4.46 15.14 -21.56
C ASP A 55 -4.90 16.50 -20.99
N ASP A 56 -5.48 16.52 -19.79
CA ASP A 56 -5.88 17.75 -19.11
C ASP A 56 -4.67 18.64 -18.80
N LEU A 57 -3.58 18.05 -18.31
CA LEU A 57 -2.34 18.78 -17.97
C LEU A 57 -1.70 19.40 -19.21
N VAL A 58 -1.60 18.64 -20.30
CA VAL A 58 -1.11 19.14 -21.58
C VAL A 58 -1.99 20.28 -22.07
N MET A 59 -3.32 20.13 -22.03
CA MET A 59 -4.23 21.19 -22.47
C MET A 59 -4.21 22.42 -21.57
N LEU A 60 -4.07 22.25 -20.26
CA LEU A 60 -3.93 23.34 -19.31
C LEU A 60 -2.70 24.18 -19.60
N SER A 61 -1.59 23.54 -19.98
CA SER A 61 -0.36 24.24 -20.35
C SER A 61 -0.58 25.18 -21.55
N VAL A 62 -1.22 24.69 -22.62
CA VAL A 62 -1.51 25.46 -23.83
C VAL A 62 -2.43 26.63 -23.51
N VAL A 63 -3.53 26.38 -22.79
CA VAL A 63 -4.52 27.41 -22.45
C VAL A 63 -3.89 28.51 -21.59
N ASN A 64 -3.18 28.15 -20.53
CA ASN A 64 -2.54 29.13 -19.65
C ASN A 64 -1.46 29.94 -20.40
N GLY A 65 -0.74 29.30 -21.32
CA GLY A 65 0.21 29.97 -22.21
C GLY A 65 -0.46 31.01 -23.11
N LEU A 66 -1.60 30.68 -23.73
CA LEU A 66 -2.36 31.61 -24.58
C LEU A 66 -2.98 32.75 -23.77
N GLU A 67 -3.57 32.46 -22.62
CA GLU A 67 -4.21 33.46 -21.73
C GLU A 67 -3.20 34.49 -21.19
N ALA A 68 -1.94 34.11 -21.03
CA ALA A 68 -0.87 35.02 -20.61
C ALA A 68 -0.52 36.09 -21.67
N LEU A 69 -0.98 35.94 -22.92
CA LEU A 69 -0.76 36.90 -23.99
C LEU A 69 -1.74 38.07 -23.85
N THR A 70 -1.21 39.30 -23.79
CA THR A 70 -2.01 40.51 -23.54
C THR A 70 -2.60 41.14 -24.79
N ARG A 71 -2.18 40.70 -25.98
CA ARG A 71 -2.64 41.23 -27.28
C ARG A 71 -2.83 40.10 -28.31
N PRO A 72 -3.73 40.26 -29.30
CA PRO A 72 -3.86 39.34 -30.43
C PRO A 72 -2.53 39.17 -31.17
N VAL A 73 -2.08 37.93 -31.32
CA VAL A 73 -0.82 37.55 -31.96
C VAL A 73 -0.95 36.19 -32.61
N ARG A 74 -0.05 35.92 -33.55
CA ARG A 74 0.18 34.58 -34.09
C ARG A 74 1.05 33.76 -33.12
N VAL A 75 0.60 32.57 -32.79
CA VAL A 75 1.26 31.65 -31.84
C VAL A 75 1.50 30.32 -32.54
N ILE A 76 2.73 29.80 -32.47
CA ILE A 76 3.05 28.45 -32.92
C ILE A 76 3.24 27.59 -31.67
N VAL A 77 2.35 26.62 -31.47
CA VAL A 77 2.32 25.73 -30.30
C VAL A 77 2.95 24.40 -30.64
N TYR A 78 3.97 24.02 -29.88
CA TYR A 78 4.62 22.71 -29.91
C TYR A 78 4.29 21.98 -28.60
N ALA A 79 3.55 20.87 -28.71
CA ALA A 79 3.13 20.02 -27.60
C ALA A 79 3.34 18.56 -28.00
N PRO A 80 4.55 18.01 -27.84
CA PRO A 80 4.94 16.75 -28.47
C PRO A 80 4.32 15.51 -27.80
N ASN A 81 3.89 15.65 -26.55
CA ASN A 81 3.21 14.59 -25.82
C ASN A 81 1.68 14.81 -25.75
N ALA A 82 1.15 15.61 -26.67
CA ALA A 82 -0.28 15.71 -26.92
C ALA A 82 -0.71 14.67 -27.96
N GLU A 83 -1.82 13.96 -27.73
CA GLU A 83 -2.44 13.18 -28.82
C GLU A 83 -2.87 14.12 -29.96
N PRO A 84 -2.73 13.72 -31.24
CA PRO A 84 -3.08 14.56 -32.40
C PRO A 84 -4.52 15.12 -32.37
N GLU A 85 -5.42 14.40 -31.70
CA GLU A 85 -6.87 14.63 -31.65
C GLU A 85 -7.34 15.39 -30.40
N ILE A 86 -6.42 15.72 -29.47
CA ILE A 86 -6.73 16.29 -28.15
C ILE A 86 -7.58 17.58 -28.22
N LYS A 87 -7.49 18.32 -29.32
CA LYS A 87 -8.16 19.61 -29.58
C LYS A 87 -9.68 19.50 -29.70
N ALA A 88 -10.20 18.30 -29.91
CA ALA A 88 -11.63 17.98 -30.00
C ALA A 88 -11.98 16.70 -29.22
N SER A 89 -11.08 16.23 -28.37
CA SER A 89 -11.25 15.00 -27.61
C SER A 89 -12.26 15.19 -26.49
N SER A 90 -13.22 14.26 -26.38
CA SER A 90 -14.13 14.19 -25.24
C SER A 90 -13.44 13.77 -23.93
N LYS A 91 -12.16 13.35 -23.99
CA LYS A 91 -11.35 12.97 -22.82
C LYS A 91 -10.83 14.18 -22.04
N VAL A 92 -10.77 15.36 -22.66
CA VAL A 92 -10.29 16.59 -22.03
C VAL A 92 -11.42 17.28 -21.29
N ASN A 93 -11.11 17.86 -20.12
CA ASN A 93 -12.01 18.69 -19.33
C ASN A 93 -12.69 19.77 -20.21
N PRO A 94 -14.02 19.76 -20.34
CA PRO A 94 -14.77 20.68 -21.20
C PRO A 94 -14.52 22.17 -20.92
N ALA A 95 -14.16 22.52 -19.67
CA ALA A 95 -13.83 23.90 -19.32
C ALA A 95 -12.54 24.36 -20.00
N LEU A 96 -11.54 23.48 -20.14
CA LEU A 96 -10.29 23.79 -20.86
C LEU A 96 -10.53 23.96 -22.35
N LEU A 97 -11.37 23.11 -22.94
CA LEU A 97 -11.74 23.22 -24.35
C LEU A 97 -12.47 24.54 -24.63
N SER A 98 -13.35 24.96 -23.73
CA SER A 98 -14.05 26.25 -23.83
C SER A 98 -13.09 27.44 -23.75
N ARG A 99 -12.12 27.38 -22.82
CA ARG A 99 -11.07 28.41 -22.70
C ARG A 99 -10.16 28.44 -23.92
N LEU A 100 -9.78 27.28 -24.46
CA LEU A 100 -8.98 27.18 -25.68
C LEU A 100 -9.71 27.81 -26.86
N ALA A 101 -10.99 27.50 -27.06
CA ALA A 101 -11.80 28.06 -28.15
C ALA A 101 -11.82 29.59 -28.10
N ALA A 102 -12.04 30.19 -26.93
CA ALA A 102 -11.96 31.64 -26.73
C ALA A 102 -10.58 32.23 -27.08
N GLN A 103 -9.48 31.52 -26.78
CA GLN A 103 -8.15 31.98 -27.18
C GLN A 103 -7.90 31.83 -28.68
N CYS A 104 -8.43 30.79 -29.34
CA CYS A 104 -8.34 30.61 -30.79
C CYS A 104 -9.13 31.66 -31.58
N GLU A 105 -10.18 32.25 -31.00
CA GLU A 105 -10.86 33.41 -31.61
C GLU A 105 -10.02 34.69 -31.51
N ARG A 106 -9.19 34.80 -30.47
CA ARG A 106 -8.37 35.98 -30.18
C ARG A 106 -6.99 35.94 -30.82
N HIS A 107 -6.44 34.75 -31.02
CA HIS A 107 -5.07 34.51 -31.51
C HIS A 107 -5.07 33.65 -32.77
N GLU A 108 -4.13 33.90 -33.67
CA GLU A 108 -3.89 32.98 -34.79
C GLU A 108 -3.03 31.81 -34.26
N VAL A 109 -3.67 30.75 -33.79
CA VAL A 109 -3.00 29.58 -33.20
C VAL A 109 -2.67 28.55 -34.29
N VAL A 110 -1.39 28.25 -34.45
CA VAL A 110 -0.86 27.23 -35.36
C VAL A 110 -0.19 26.15 -34.52
N TRP A 111 -0.43 24.88 -34.82
CA TRP A 111 0.19 23.77 -34.12
C TRP A 111 1.35 23.21 -34.94
N ALA A 112 2.51 23.08 -34.32
CA ALA A 112 3.67 22.47 -34.93
C ALA A 112 3.55 20.93 -34.94
N PRO A 113 4.19 20.25 -35.91
CA PRO A 113 4.34 18.80 -35.88
C PRO A 113 5.05 18.34 -34.60
N PRO A 114 4.68 17.19 -34.02
CA PRO A 114 5.26 16.70 -32.76
C PRO A 114 6.74 16.27 -32.90
N ASP A 115 7.17 15.90 -34.09
CA ASP A 115 8.50 15.39 -34.42
C ASP A 115 9.56 16.48 -34.67
N GLU A 116 9.15 17.75 -34.74
CA GLU A 116 10.05 18.87 -35.06
C GLU A 116 9.99 19.98 -33.98
N PRO A 117 10.88 19.96 -32.97
CA PRO A 117 10.94 21.01 -31.97
C PRO A 117 11.33 22.35 -32.62
N LEU A 118 10.51 23.38 -32.38
CA LEU A 118 10.73 24.72 -32.93
C LEU A 118 11.99 25.41 -32.38
N ASN A 119 12.41 25.02 -31.17
CA ASN A 119 13.62 25.44 -30.49
C ASN A 119 14.00 24.38 -29.44
N ASP A 120 15.17 23.75 -29.59
CA ASP A 120 15.60 22.65 -28.71
C ASP A 120 15.82 23.08 -27.27
N ASP A 121 16.37 24.28 -27.05
CA ASP A 121 16.69 24.78 -25.71
C ASP A 121 15.42 25.04 -24.89
N ASP A 122 14.41 25.67 -25.49
CA ASP A 122 13.12 25.91 -24.83
C ASP A 122 12.33 24.62 -24.66
N ASN A 123 12.43 23.71 -25.64
CA ASN A 123 11.79 22.41 -25.55
C ASN A 123 12.31 21.61 -24.34
N LYS A 124 13.64 21.50 -24.24
CA LYS A 124 14.31 20.84 -23.13
C LYS A 124 13.98 21.52 -21.81
N ARG A 125 13.97 22.85 -21.79
CA ARG A 125 13.60 23.62 -20.60
C ARG A 125 12.18 23.34 -20.13
N ALA A 126 11.23 23.28 -21.06
CA ALA A 126 9.84 23.00 -20.74
C ALA A 126 9.67 21.61 -20.10
N LEU A 127 10.35 20.60 -20.65
CA LEU A 127 10.34 19.24 -20.11
C LEU A 127 11.01 19.17 -18.72
N GLU A 128 12.20 19.74 -18.57
CA GLU A 128 12.93 19.76 -17.28
C GLU A 128 12.10 20.44 -16.18
N LEU A 129 11.44 21.55 -16.51
CA LEU A 129 10.55 22.24 -15.60
C LEU A 129 9.34 21.37 -15.24
N ALA A 130 8.70 20.72 -16.23
CA ALA A 130 7.53 19.89 -15.98
C ALA A 130 7.87 18.69 -15.08
N THR A 131 8.98 17.99 -15.33
CA THR A 131 9.44 16.90 -14.47
C THR A 131 9.72 17.37 -13.04
N ARG A 132 10.33 18.55 -12.85
CA ARG A 132 10.57 19.10 -11.51
C ARG A 132 9.27 19.41 -10.77
N GLU A 133 8.32 20.03 -11.45
CA GLU A 133 7.03 20.40 -10.84
C GLU A 133 6.16 19.18 -10.56
N GLU A 134 6.29 18.10 -11.34
CA GLU A 134 5.60 16.84 -11.12
C GLU A 134 6.10 16.13 -9.86
N ALA A 135 7.41 16.13 -9.62
CA ALA A 135 7.98 15.65 -8.36
C ALA A 135 7.43 16.44 -7.15
N ALA A 136 7.33 17.77 -7.28
CA ALA A 136 6.73 18.62 -6.25
C ALA A 136 5.22 18.37 -6.08
N ALA A 137 4.49 18.06 -7.16
CA ALA A 137 3.07 17.70 -7.12
C ALA A 137 2.87 16.40 -6.32
N LYS A 138 3.73 15.39 -6.51
CA LYS A 138 3.72 14.14 -5.75
C LYS A 138 4.02 14.38 -4.27
N GLU A 139 5.06 15.14 -3.96
CA GLU A 139 5.39 15.50 -2.57
C GLU A 139 4.23 16.23 -1.88
N ARG A 140 3.57 17.14 -2.61
CA ARG A 140 2.39 17.85 -2.12
C ARG A 140 1.17 16.95 -1.97
N ALA A 141 0.95 16.01 -2.88
CA ALA A 141 -0.13 15.02 -2.80
C ALA A 141 0.04 14.13 -1.56
N ILE A 142 1.27 13.68 -1.29
CA ILE A 142 1.62 12.95 -0.07
C ILE A 142 1.36 13.84 1.16
N SER A 143 1.88 15.06 1.17
CA SER A 143 1.67 16.00 2.27
C SER A 143 0.19 16.32 2.55
N LEU A 144 -0.68 16.26 1.53
CA LEU A 144 -2.13 16.49 1.69
C LEU A 144 -2.90 15.23 2.12
N ARG A 145 -2.37 14.04 1.86
CA ARG A 145 -2.94 12.76 2.34
C ARG A 145 -2.60 12.46 3.80
N GLY A 146 -1.67 13.19 4.40
CA GLY A 146 -1.12 12.87 5.72
C GLY A 146 0.04 11.88 5.62
N ASP A 147 0.44 11.30 6.75
CA ASP A 147 1.53 10.32 6.75
C ASP A 147 1.10 9.04 6.04
N ASN A 148 2.00 8.40 5.29
CA ASN A 148 1.81 7.01 4.89
C ASN A 148 2.07 6.05 6.07
N ILE A 149 1.76 4.75 5.91
CA ILE A 149 1.97 3.74 6.96
C ILE A 149 3.43 3.72 7.45
N VAL A 150 4.42 3.82 6.55
CA VAL A 150 5.85 3.82 6.94
C VAL A 150 6.14 4.99 7.87
N GLU A 151 5.74 6.20 7.49
CA GLU A 151 5.96 7.43 8.25
C GLU A 151 5.26 7.40 9.61
N ALA A 152 4.01 6.91 9.65
CA ALA A 152 3.26 6.77 10.90
C ALA A 152 3.95 5.78 11.86
N LEU A 153 4.39 4.62 11.36
CA LEU A 153 5.09 3.61 12.16
C LEU A 153 6.48 4.08 12.62
N ASP A 154 7.20 4.85 11.81
CA ASP A 154 8.48 5.46 12.18
C ASP A 154 8.29 6.49 13.30
N LYS A 155 7.24 7.33 13.22
CA LYS A 155 6.88 8.28 14.29
C LYS A 155 6.52 7.55 15.58
N PHE A 156 5.74 6.47 15.49
CA PHE A 156 5.44 5.61 16.64
C PHE A 156 6.73 5.07 17.26
N LEU A 157 7.62 4.47 16.48
CA LEU A 157 8.88 3.91 16.98
C LEU A 157 9.79 4.99 17.59
N ALA A 158 9.86 6.19 17.00
CA ALA A 158 10.63 7.30 17.54
C ALA A 158 10.19 7.67 18.97
N GLU A 159 8.88 7.80 19.20
CA GLU A 159 8.33 8.07 20.54
C GLU A 159 8.61 6.94 21.53
N GLN A 160 8.53 5.68 21.08
CA GLN A 160 8.83 4.53 21.93
C GLN A 160 10.32 4.45 22.27
N ARG A 161 11.22 4.85 21.37
CA ARG A 161 12.66 4.87 21.61
C ARG A 161 13.02 5.79 22.78
N GLU A 162 12.33 6.91 22.94
CA GLU A 162 12.56 7.87 24.03
C GLU A 162 12.04 7.36 25.38
N ARG A 163 10.93 6.60 25.37
CA ARG A 163 10.23 6.17 26.59
C ARG A 163 10.70 4.81 27.11
N ARG A 164 11.28 3.96 26.26
CA ARG A 164 11.54 2.55 26.56
C ARG A 164 13.02 2.25 26.81
N SER A 165 13.29 1.20 27.56
CA SER A 165 14.65 0.65 27.67
C SER A 165 15.11 0.09 26.33
N LYS A 166 16.43 0.01 26.10
CA LYS A 166 17.01 -0.55 24.86
C LYS A 166 16.45 -1.92 24.49
N ARG A 167 16.28 -2.80 25.49
CA ARG A 167 15.75 -4.16 25.29
C ARG A 167 14.26 -4.14 24.92
N ALA A 168 13.46 -3.33 25.61
CA ALA A 168 12.04 -3.21 25.28
C ALA A 168 11.84 -2.61 23.89
N PHE A 169 12.58 -1.56 23.55
CA PHE A 169 12.53 -0.94 22.24
C PHE A 169 12.92 -1.90 21.10
N ALA A 170 13.92 -2.78 21.32
CA ALA A 170 14.29 -3.78 20.32
C ALA A 170 13.12 -4.72 19.96
N ASN A 171 12.31 -5.11 20.95
CA ASN A 171 11.11 -5.92 20.70
C ASN A 171 10.05 -5.13 19.92
N TYR A 172 9.83 -3.86 20.24
CA TYR A 172 8.91 -2.99 19.50
C TYR A 172 9.33 -2.90 18.04
N ARG A 173 10.61 -2.62 17.79
CA ARG A 173 11.16 -2.54 16.44
C ARG A 173 10.92 -3.83 15.66
N SER A 174 11.24 -4.99 16.24
CA SER A 174 11.01 -6.28 15.58
C SER A 174 9.54 -6.56 15.25
N VAL A 175 8.61 -6.18 16.14
CA VAL A 175 7.17 -6.35 15.88
C VAL A 175 6.70 -5.42 14.76
N ILE A 176 7.14 -4.16 14.77
CA ILE A 176 6.75 -3.17 13.75
C ILE A 176 7.37 -3.48 12.38
N GLU A 177 8.64 -3.92 12.33
CA GLU A 177 9.27 -4.40 11.09
C GLU A 177 8.50 -5.58 10.49
N LEU A 178 8.04 -6.51 11.34
CA LEU A 178 7.23 -7.63 10.90
C LEU A 178 5.83 -7.20 10.43
N LEU A 179 5.20 -6.25 11.10
CA LEU A 179 3.92 -5.67 10.68
C LEU A 179 4.05 -5.02 9.30
N LEU A 180 5.11 -4.26 9.06
CA LEU A 180 5.38 -3.62 7.78
C LEU A 180 5.60 -4.66 6.66
N GLY A 181 6.32 -5.75 6.96
CA GLY A 181 6.45 -6.89 6.04
C GLY A 181 5.10 -7.54 5.73
N CYS A 182 4.26 -7.75 6.75
CA CYS A 182 2.91 -8.29 6.59
C CYS A 182 2.05 -7.39 5.70
N LEU A 183 1.96 -6.10 6.01
CA LEU A 183 1.13 -5.16 5.24
C LEU A 183 1.58 -5.04 3.77
N ASN A 184 2.89 -5.08 3.51
CA ASN A 184 3.39 -5.08 2.13
C ASN A 184 3.12 -6.38 1.38
N TRP A 185 3.00 -7.50 2.08
CA TRP A 185 2.71 -8.79 1.45
C TRP A 185 1.22 -8.98 1.17
N ARG A 186 0.34 -8.49 2.05
CA ARG A 186 -1.09 -8.84 2.01
C ARG A 186 -2.05 -7.74 2.44
N GLY A 187 -1.57 -6.52 2.69
CA GLY A 187 -2.42 -5.39 3.08
C GLY A 187 -3.53 -5.10 2.08
N TYR A 188 -3.30 -5.40 0.79
CA TYR A 188 -4.30 -5.22 -0.26
C TYR A 188 -5.53 -6.12 -0.10
N GLU A 189 -5.45 -7.21 0.68
CA GLU A 189 -6.58 -8.11 0.92
C GLU A 189 -7.73 -7.40 1.63
N SER A 190 -7.45 -6.37 2.45
CA SER A 190 -8.48 -5.59 3.15
C SER A 190 -9.13 -4.50 2.30
N LEU A 191 -8.55 -4.14 1.15
CA LEU A 191 -9.04 -3.06 0.30
C LEU A 191 -10.39 -3.40 -0.35
N THR A 192 -11.17 -2.37 -0.68
CA THR A 192 -12.36 -2.52 -1.53
C THR A 192 -11.97 -2.80 -2.98
N ASP A 193 -12.92 -3.27 -3.80
CA ASP A 193 -12.63 -3.70 -5.18
C ASP A 193 -11.98 -2.60 -6.05
N ASN A 194 -12.40 -1.33 -5.90
CA ASN A 194 -11.78 -0.21 -6.61
C ASN A 194 -10.33 0.05 -6.13
N SER A 195 -10.10 0.02 -4.82
CA SER A 195 -8.75 0.22 -4.25
C SER A 195 -7.81 -0.95 -4.58
N ARG A 196 -8.33 -2.18 -4.70
CA ARG A 196 -7.55 -3.36 -5.14
C ARG A 196 -7.12 -3.27 -6.59
N GLN A 197 -7.96 -2.75 -7.50
CA GLN A 197 -7.59 -2.55 -8.90
C GLN A 197 -6.47 -1.53 -9.05
N LEU A 198 -6.54 -0.42 -8.29
CA LEU A 198 -5.46 0.57 -8.21
C LEU A 198 -4.15 -0.03 -7.67
N TYR A 199 -4.24 -0.88 -6.64
CA TYR A 199 -3.07 -1.59 -6.12
C TYR A 199 -2.49 -2.59 -7.14
N GLY A 200 -3.33 -3.36 -7.85
CA GLY A 200 -2.90 -4.32 -8.85
C GLY A 200 -2.12 -3.68 -10.00
N ALA A 201 -2.62 -2.55 -10.52
CA ALA A 201 -1.92 -1.77 -11.53
C ALA A 201 -0.58 -1.20 -11.02
N TYR A 202 -0.52 -0.83 -9.73
CA TYR A 202 0.69 -0.32 -9.09
C TYR A 202 1.75 -1.42 -8.83
N ASP A 203 1.33 -2.61 -8.38
CA ASP A 203 2.22 -3.74 -8.04
C ASP A 203 2.86 -4.38 -9.29
N GLU A 204 2.11 -4.48 -10.40
CA GLU A 204 2.64 -4.97 -11.70
C GLU A 204 3.76 -4.09 -12.27
N SER A 205 3.86 -2.83 -11.84
CA SER A 205 4.83 -1.85 -12.35
C SER A 205 6.18 -1.82 -11.63
N ARG A 206 6.37 -2.56 -10.52
CA ARG A 206 7.62 -2.55 -9.73
C ARG A 206 8.22 -3.94 -9.53
N GLU A 207 9.46 -4.11 -9.98
CA GLU A 207 10.35 -5.14 -9.42
C GLU A 207 10.75 -4.73 -7.99
N GLY A 208 10.25 -5.44 -6.95
CA GLY A 208 10.91 -5.43 -5.63
C GLY A 208 10.09 -5.18 -4.37
N GLY A 209 8.75 -5.30 -4.38
CA GLY A 209 7.93 -5.32 -3.16
C GLY A 209 7.96 -4.04 -2.30
N GLY A 210 7.05 -3.93 -1.32
CA GLY A 210 7.03 -2.80 -0.38
C GLY A 210 6.16 -1.61 -0.77
N GLY A 211 5.29 -1.75 -1.77
CA GLY A 211 4.47 -0.66 -2.31
C GLY A 211 3.32 -0.25 -1.39
N PHE A 212 2.61 -1.21 -0.79
CA PHE A 212 1.39 -0.96 -0.02
C PHE A 212 1.58 0.08 1.09
N CYS A 213 2.58 -0.10 1.96
CA CYS A 213 2.79 0.80 3.10
C CYS A 213 3.22 2.22 2.70
N ARG A 214 3.73 2.40 1.47
CA ARG A 214 4.09 3.71 0.93
C ARG A 214 2.92 4.37 0.20
N LEU A 215 1.99 3.57 -0.30
CA LEU A 215 0.84 4.03 -1.08
C LEU A 215 -0.37 4.39 -0.21
N TYR A 216 -0.58 3.67 0.89
CA TYR A 216 -1.73 3.84 1.78
C TYR A 216 -1.34 4.47 3.11
N GLY A 217 -2.34 5.11 3.74
CA GLY A 217 -2.22 5.75 5.05
C GLY A 217 -2.48 4.79 6.21
N PRO A 218 -2.23 5.25 7.45
CA PRO A 218 -2.37 4.47 8.68
C PRO A 218 -3.79 3.95 8.94
N GLU A 219 -4.81 4.48 8.28
CA GLU A 219 -6.19 4.00 8.33
C GLU A 219 -6.36 2.54 7.89
N GLU A 220 -5.43 2.00 7.11
CA GLU A 220 -5.45 0.59 6.69
C GLU A 220 -4.87 -0.37 7.74
N ILE A 221 -4.18 0.13 8.77
CA ILE A 221 -3.54 -0.71 9.79
C ILE A 221 -4.58 -1.54 10.57
N PRO A 222 -5.66 -0.96 11.16
CA PRO A 222 -6.55 -1.70 12.07
C PRO A 222 -7.19 -2.94 11.43
N GLY A 223 -7.65 -2.82 10.18
CA GLY A 223 -8.30 -3.92 9.45
C GLY A 223 -7.37 -5.12 9.17
N ASN A 224 -6.06 -4.92 9.21
CA ASN A 224 -5.07 -5.95 8.91
C ASN A 224 -4.51 -6.66 10.16
N ILE A 225 -4.80 -6.16 11.37
CA ILE A 225 -4.20 -6.67 12.61
C ILE A 225 -4.62 -8.10 12.93
N GLY A 226 -5.86 -8.51 12.63
CA GLY A 226 -6.32 -9.88 12.85
C GLY A 226 -5.46 -10.89 12.08
N GLY A 227 -5.24 -10.65 10.79
CA GLY A 227 -4.38 -11.49 9.95
C GLY A 227 -2.91 -11.43 10.36
N PHE A 228 -2.41 -10.27 10.79
CA PHE A 228 -1.06 -10.11 11.30
C PHE A 228 -0.82 -10.95 12.56
N LEU A 229 -1.63 -10.78 13.61
CA LEU A 229 -1.45 -11.46 14.88
C LEU A 229 -1.83 -12.94 14.84
N GLY A 230 -2.91 -13.29 14.12
CA GLY A 230 -3.45 -14.65 14.08
C GLY A 230 -2.77 -15.57 13.07
N SER A 231 -2.26 -15.05 11.96
CA SER A 231 -1.70 -15.89 10.88
C SER A 231 -0.24 -15.62 10.55
N TYR A 232 0.21 -14.36 10.65
CA TYR A 232 1.56 -13.99 10.23
C TYR A 232 2.59 -14.16 11.36
N VAL A 233 2.30 -13.65 12.56
CA VAL A 233 3.18 -13.76 13.73
C VAL A 233 3.47 -15.21 14.14
N PRO A 234 2.51 -16.17 14.11
CA PRO A 234 2.80 -17.56 14.43
C PRO A 234 3.86 -18.22 13.52
N LYS A 235 3.87 -17.87 12.22
CA LYS A 235 4.84 -18.40 11.24
C LYS A 235 6.16 -17.62 11.23
N ALA A 236 6.18 -16.44 11.84
CA ALA A 236 7.33 -15.54 11.78
C ALA A 236 8.49 -16.01 12.66
N ILE A 237 9.70 -15.88 12.12
CA ILE A 237 10.95 -16.05 12.87
C ILE A 237 11.13 -14.85 13.79
N LEU A 238 10.71 -15.01 15.04
CA LEU A 238 10.81 -14.00 16.09
C LEU A 238 11.48 -14.59 17.33
N SER A 239 12.19 -13.74 18.08
CA SER A 239 12.57 -14.11 19.44
C SER A 239 11.32 -14.28 20.31
N GLN A 240 11.39 -15.17 21.31
CA GLN A 240 10.31 -15.36 22.29
C GLN A 240 9.89 -14.02 22.93
N ALA A 241 10.84 -13.14 23.21
CA ALA A 241 10.54 -11.82 23.80
C ALA A 241 9.75 -10.92 22.84
N ALA A 242 10.07 -10.93 21.54
CA ALA A 242 9.34 -10.18 20.52
C ALA A 242 7.95 -10.76 20.26
N ARG A 243 7.81 -12.09 20.20
CA ARG A 243 6.50 -12.75 20.04
C ARG A 243 5.55 -12.43 21.19
N ARG A 244 6.04 -12.50 22.44
CA ARG A 244 5.26 -12.08 23.62
C ARG A 244 4.92 -10.58 23.63
N ALA A 245 5.73 -9.75 22.98
CA ALA A 245 5.51 -8.32 22.88
C ALA A 245 4.50 -7.95 21.77
N ALA A 246 4.18 -8.84 20.82
CA ALA A 246 3.36 -8.53 19.66
C ALA A 246 2.00 -7.93 20.03
N GLY A 247 1.20 -8.63 20.85
CA GLY A 247 -0.08 -8.12 21.36
C GLY A 247 0.05 -6.77 22.08
N PRO A 248 0.89 -6.64 23.12
CA PRO A 248 1.09 -5.38 23.83
C PRO A 248 1.54 -4.20 22.94
N VAL A 249 2.44 -4.44 21.97
CA VAL A 249 2.93 -3.41 21.03
C VAL A 249 1.81 -2.95 20.12
N VAL A 250 1.06 -3.89 19.53
CA VAL A 250 -0.08 -3.59 18.66
C VAL A 250 -1.16 -2.84 19.44
N ARG A 251 -1.48 -3.25 20.66
CA ARG A 251 -2.44 -2.54 21.51
C ARG A 251 -2.04 -1.09 21.75
N GLU A 252 -0.75 -0.84 22.03
CA GLU A 252 -0.24 0.51 22.21
C GLU A 252 -0.23 1.32 20.91
N LEU A 253 0.07 0.70 19.77
CA LEU A 253 -0.06 1.31 18.46
C LEU A 253 -1.52 1.72 18.19
N GLY A 254 -2.49 0.87 18.52
CA GLY A 254 -3.92 1.19 18.36
C GLY A 254 -4.34 2.44 19.12
N TYR A 255 -3.93 2.56 20.39
CA TYR A 255 -4.16 3.80 21.15
C TYR A 255 -3.36 4.98 20.61
N TRP A 256 -2.15 4.76 20.10
CA TRP A 256 -1.34 5.83 19.53
C TRP A 256 -2.02 6.40 18.27
N LEU A 257 -2.58 5.56 17.40
CA LEU A 257 -3.26 5.98 16.17
C LEU A 257 -4.44 6.92 16.43
N THR A 258 -5.23 6.68 17.49
CA THR A 258 -6.39 7.53 17.82
C THR A 258 -6.00 8.91 18.37
N THR A 259 -4.73 9.12 18.72
CA THR A 259 -4.21 10.42 19.17
C THR A 259 -3.67 11.29 18.03
N ARG A 260 -3.69 10.78 16.80
CA ARG A 260 -3.14 11.44 15.62
C ARG A 260 -4.23 11.98 14.72
N ASP A 261 -3.86 12.95 13.89
CA ASP A 261 -4.75 13.53 12.88
C ASP A 261 -4.80 12.65 11.62
N TYR A 262 -5.18 11.39 11.82
CA TYR A 262 -5.34 10.39 10.74
C TYR A 262 -6.82 10.06 10.48
N GLY A 263 -7.75 10.71 11.19
CA GLY A 263 -9.18 10.39 11.10
C GLY A 263 -9.58 9.04 11.70
N ILE A 264 -8.66 8.35 12.40
CA ILE A 264 -8.89 7.05 13.03
C ILE A 264 -9.55 7.26 14.40
N THR A 265 -10.74 6.69 14.57
CA THR A 265 -11.51 6.77 15.81
C THR A 265 -11.28 5.58 16.73
N THR A 266 -11.76 5.68 17.97
CA THR A 266 -11.78 4.54 18.91
C THR A 266 -12.57 3.35 18.35
N ALA A 267 -13.62 3.59 17.56
CA ALA A 267 -14.42 2.52 16.97
C ALA A 267 -13.62 1.73 15.92
N ASP A 268 -12.79 2.43 15.13
CA ASP A 268 -11.98 1.83 14.07
C ASP A 268 -10.89 0.90 14.63
N VAL A 269 -10.31 1.26 15.77
CA VAL A 269 -9.26 0.43 16.42
C VAL A 269 -9.82 -0.66 17.34
N GLN A 270 -11.12 -0.65 17.66
CA GLN A 270 -11.70 -1.59 18.63
C GLN A 270 -11.44 -3.07 18.27
N PRO A 271 -11.66 -3.54 17.01
CA PRO A 271 -11.33 -4.92 16.63
C PRO A 271 -9.82 -5.21 16.73
N MET A 272 -8.98 -4.24 16.37
CA MET A 272 -7.52 -4.33 16.50
C MET A 272 -7.09 -4.52 17.96
N LEU A 273 -7.73 -3.83 18.90
CA LEU A 273 -7.45 -3.97 20.34
C LEU A 273 -7.88 -5.35 20.86
N GLU A 274 -9.04 -5.85 20.43
CA GLU A 274 -9.52 -7.20 20.80
C GLU A 274 -8.56 -8.30 20.33
N HIS A 275 -8.07 -8.21 19.09
CA HIS A 275 -7.03 -9.11 18.58
C HIS A 275 -5.72 -8.99 19.35
N ALA A 276 -5.33 -7.76 19.72
CA ALA A 276 -4.11 -7.53 20.48
C ALA A 276 -4.17 -8.12 21.90
N ASP A 277 -5.33 -7.99 22.57
CA ASP A 277 -5.57 -8.55 23.90
C ASP A 277 -5.61 -10.08 23.86
N ALA A 278 -6.27 -10.67 22.86
CA ALA A 278 -6.27 -12.12 22.65
C ALA A 278 -4.84 -12.64 22.43
N ALA A 279 -4.09 -12.02 21.51
CA ALA A 279 -2.73 -12.41 21.17
C ALA A 279 -1.73 -12.27 22.33
N ALA A 280 -1.94 -11.29 23.22
CA ALA A 280 -1.08 -11.08 24.39
C ALA A 280 -1.05 -12.30 25.33
N TYR A 281 -2.14 -13.08 25.37
CA TYR A 281 -2.19 -14.37 26.08
C TYR A 281 -1.86 -15.55 25.16
N ALA A 282 -2.48 -15.59 23.97
CA ALA A 282 -2.55 -16.77 23.15
C ALA A 282 -1.20 -17.13 22.51
N LEU A 283 -0.42 -16.14 22.05
CA LEU A 283 0.91 -16.37 21.46
C LEU A 283 1.92 -16.97 22.46
N PRO A 284 2.09 -16.44 23.70
CA PRO A 284 2.93 -17.09 24.69
C PRO A 284 2.47 -18.51 25.06
N ALA A 285 1.15 -18.73 25.14
CA ALA A 285 0.58 -20.03 25.48
C ALA A 285 0.85 -21.05 24.36
N ALA A 286 0.59 -20.71 23.11
CA ALA A 286 0.90 -21.52 21.93
C ALA A 286 2.37 -21.93 21.88
N GLU A 287 3.30 -20.99 22.09
CA GLU A 287 4.73 -21.31 22.11
C GLU A 287 5.10 -22.26 23.27
N LYS A 288 4.46 -22.11 24.43
CA LYS A 288 4.69 -23.01 25.57
C LYS A 288 4.13 -24.41 25.27
N VAL A 289 2.94 -24.50 24.67
CA VAL A 289 2.32 -25.75 24.23
C VAL A 289 3.23 -26.46 23.24
N GLN A 290 3.60 -25.80 22.14
CA GLN A 290 4.45 -26.37 21.09
C GLN A 290 5.75 -26.93 21.66
N ARG A 291 6.46 -26.15 22.49
CA ARG A 291 7.71 -26.59 23.10
C ARG A 291 7.51 -27.78 24.03
N ARG A 292 6.52 -27.73 24.93
CA ARG A 292 6.28 -28.80 25.90
C ARG A 292 5.83 -30.10 25.24
N TRP A 293 4.98 -29.99 24.23
CA TRP A 293 4.51 -31.16 23.51
C TRP A 293 5.65 -31.83 22.74
N ASN A 294 6.47 -31.06 22.02
CA ASN A 294 7.61 -31.62 21.28
C ASN A 294 8.68 -32.22 22.23
N GLU A 295 8.90 -31.64 23.42
CA GLU A 295 9.74 -32.25 24.46
C GLU A 295 9.25 -33.65 24.91
N LEU A 296 7.94 -33.93 24.80
CA LEU A 296 7.37 -35.25 25.07
C LEU A 296 7.55 -36.19 23.88
N CYS A 297 7.28 -35.71 22.66
CA CYS A 297 7.43 -36.49 21.43
C CYS A 297 8.85 -37.02 21.24
N ASP A 298 9.87 -36.19 21.50
CA ASP A 298 11.29 -36.59 21.41
C ASP A 298 11.66 -37.73 22.38
N ALA A 299 10.85 -37.95 23.42
CA ALA A 299 11.07 -39.01 24.41
C ALA A 299 10.34 -40.32 24.05
N GLU A 300 9.44 -40.32 23.07
CA GLU A 300 8.66 -41.48 22.64
C GLU A 300 9.35 -42.26 21.52
N ARG A 301 8.94 -43.53 21.36
CA ARG A 301 9.55 -44.49 20.42
C ARG A 301 9.01 -44.27 19.00
N GLU A 302 9.85 -44.49 17.98
CA GLU A 302 9.41 -44.65 16.59
C GLU A 302 8.63 -45.96 16.38
N PHE A 303 7.47 -45.88 15.73
CA PHE A 303 6.62 -47.02 15.41
C PHE A 303 6.92 -47.56 14.00
N GLY A 304 6.96 -48.88 13.83
CA GLY A 304 7.06 -49.48 12.49
C GLY A 304 5.74 -49.39 11.72
N GLU A 305 5.78 -49.35 10.38
CA GLU A 305 4.58 -49.26 9.52
C GLU A 305 3.51 -50.32 9.81
N SER A 306 3.90 -51.51 10.29
CA SER A 306 2.97 -52.59 10.64
C SER A 306 2.25 -52.38 11.97
N GLU A 307 2.72 -51.47 12.82
CA GLU A 307 2.13 -51.12 14.13
C GLU A 307 1.09 -49.99 14.00
N VAL A 308 1.11 -49.24 12.89
CA VAL A 308 0.27 -48.06 12.68
C VAL A 308 -1.08 -48.46 12.09
N GLU A 309 -2.15 -48.20 12.84
CA GLU A 309 -3.54 -48.46 12.44
C GLU A 309 -4.11 -47.33 11.57
N ASP A 310 -3.73 -46.09 11.89
CA ASP A 310 -4.10 -44.86 11.17
C ASP A 310 -3.03 -43.79 11.40
N ALA A 311 -2.93 -42.79 10.52
CA ALA A 311 -1.98 -41.68 10.66
C ALA A 311 -2.54 -40.36 10.15
N VAL A 312 -2.16 -39.26 10.81
CA VAL A 312 -2.51 -37.90 10.43
C VAL A 312 -1.25 -37.04 10.36
N GLU A 313 -1.15 -36.28 9.28
CA GLU A 313 -0.10 -35.28 9.02
C GLU A 313 -0.79 -34.10 8.35
N ASP A 314 -1.43 -33.25 9.15
CA ASP A 314 -2.27 -32.15 8.63
C ASP A 314 -2.49 -31.04 9.67
N PHE A 315 -3.05 -29.92 9.24
CA PHE A 315 -3.63 -28.93 10.13
C PHE A 315 -4.98 -29.40 10.67
N LEU A 316 -5.08 -29.52 11.99
CA LEU A 316 -6.29 -29.92 12.69
C LEU A 316 -6.77 -28.81 13.62
N PHE A 317 -8.09 -28.71 13.78
CA PHE A 317 -8.69 -27.78 14.74
C PHE A 317 -8.94 -28.48 16.07
N VAL A 318 -8.62 -27.80 17.16
CA VAL A 318 -9.03 -28.23 18.50
C VAL A 318 -10.54 -28.04 18.63
N SER A 319 -11.28 -29.13 18.68
CA SER A 319 -12.74 -29.10 18.81
C SER A 319 -13.18 -29.11 20.27
N ALA A 320 -12.41 -29.77 21.15
CA ALA A 320 -12.65 -29.78 22.59
C ALA A 320 -11.36 -30.01 23.38
N VAL A 321 -11.36 -29.58 24.64
CA VAL A 321 -10.25 -29.79 25.58
C VAL A 321 -10.84 -30.23 26.93
N GLU A 322 -10.30 -31.32 27.47
CA GLU A 322 -10.60 -31.83 28.81
C GLU A 322 -9.29 -31.91 29.61
N PRO A 323 -9.33 -31.97 30.96
CA PRO A 323 -8.10 -32.13 31.74
C PRO A 323 -7.31 -33.37 31.32
N GLY A 324 -6.15 -33.16 30.71
CA GLY A 324 -5.28 -34.21 30.20
C GLY A 324 -5.62 -34.78 28.82
N LEU A 325 -6.56 -34.16 28.08
CA LEU A 325 -6.97 -34.62 26.74
C LEU A 325 -7.23 -33.43 25.81
N VAL A 326 -6.67 -33.49 24.60
CA VAL A 326 -6.99 -32.54 23.52
C VAL A 326 -7.64 -33.33 22.39
N ARG A 327 -8.86 -32.94 22.02
CA ARG A 327 -9.60 -33.53 20.91
C ARG A 327 -9.47 -32.65 19.68
N PHE A 328 -8.89 -33.21 18.62
CA PHE A 328 -8.80 -32.58 17.32
C PHE A 328 -9.91 -33.09 16.39
N ALA A 329 -10.38 -32.22 15.52
CA ALA A 329 -11.23 -32.57 14.39
C ALA A 329 -10.49 -32.26 13.09
N ALA A 330 -10.45 -33.24 12.20
CA ALA A 330 -10.04 -33.01 10.82
C ALA A 330 -11.13 -32.26 10.04
N TYR A 331 -10.84 -31.82 8.82
CA TYR A 331 -11.83 -31.21 7.92
C TYR A 331 -13.03 -32.13 7.60
N SER A 332 -12.89 -33.44 7.84
CA SER A 332 -14.01 -34.39 7.84
C SER A 332 -14.58 -34.53 9.26
N PRO A 333 -15.88 -34.24 9.48
CA PRO A 333 -16.49 -34.24 10.82
C PRO A 333 -16.50 -35.61 11.51
N ASP A 334 -16.25 -36.69 10.77
CA ASP A 334 -16.31 -38.06 11.28
C ASP A 334 -14.95 -38.57 11.79
N ARG A 335 -13.85 -37.82 11.60
CA ARG A 335 -12.50 -38.22 12.04
C ARG A 335 -12.05 -37.38 13.23
N LEU A 336 -12.17 -37.97 14.42
CA LEU A 336 -11.69 -37.40 15.68
C LEU A 336 -10.33 -37.99 16.05
N VAL A 337 -9.43 -37.13 16.50
CA VAL A 337 -8.09 -37.49 16.98
C VAL A 337 -8.02 -37.05 18.44
N ASP A 338 -8.14 -38.02 19.35
CA ASP A 338 -8.13 -37.81 20.80
C ASP A 338 -6.71 -38.07 21.33
N VAL A 339 -6.01 -37.01 21.71
CA VAL A 339 -4.63 -37.13 22.19
C VAL A 339 -4.55 -36.86 23.70
N SER A 340 -4.05 -37.86 24.42
CA SER A 340 -3.71 -37.74 25.84
C SER A 340 -2.47 -36.87 26.02
N VAL A 341 -2.56 -35.89 26.90
CA VAL A 341 -1.45 -34.96 27.19
C VAL A 341 -1.34 -34.69 28.69
N PRO A 342 -0.17 -34.27 29.19
CA PRO A 342 -0.09 -33.72 30.54
C PRO A 342 -1.07 -32.55 30.73
N GLN A 343 -1.67 -32.46 31.91
CA GLN A 343 -2.65 -31.41 32.21
C GLN A 343 -2.09 -29.99 31.98
N GLU A 344 -0.78 -29.79 32.18
CA GLU A 344 -0.12 -28.51 31.93
C GLU A 344 -0.18 -28.04 30.46
N ILE A 345 -0.38 -28.97 29.51
CA ILE A 345 -0.62 -28.67 28.09
C ILE A 345 -2.11 -28.37 27.89
N SER A 346 -3.02 -29.25 28.34
CA SER A 346 -4.47 -29.04 28.16
C SER A 346 -4.96 -27.74 28.81
N ASP A 347 -4.35 -27.30 29.91
CA ASP A 347 -4.70 -26.03 30.58
C ASP A 347 -4.38 -24.78 29.73
N LEU A 348 -3.53 -24.90 28.71
CA LEU A 348 -3.10 -23.78 27.85
C LEU A 348 -3.83 -23.75 26.51
N VAL A 349 -4.26 -24.90 26.01
CA VAL A 349 -4.91 -25.04 24.70
C VAL A 349 -6.36 -24.59 24.78
N LYS A 350 -6.87 -23.96 23.71
CA LYS A 350 -8.27 -23.54 23.62
C LYS A 350 -8.96 -24.16 22.40
N PRO A 351 -10.27 -24.45 22.49
CA PRO A 351 -11.07 -24.77 21.31
C PRO A 351 -10.99 -23.67 20.26
N GLY A 352 -10.96 -24.07 18.99
CA GLY A 352 -10.81 -23.18 17.83
C GLY A 352 -9.36 -22.94 17.40
N TRP A 353 -8.37 -23.33 18.21
CA TRP A 353 -6.98 -23.29 17.79
C TRP A 353 -6.72 -24.28 16.66
N GLU A 354 -5.92 -23.89 15.68
CA GLU A 354 -5.49 -24.76 14.59
C GLU A 354 -4.01 -25.12 14.80
N MET A 355 -3.66 -26.40 14.65
CA MET A 355 -2.31 -26.89 14.89
C MET A 355 -1.92 -27.83 13.76
N TYR A 356 -0.69 -27.74 13.29
CA TYR A 356 -0.13 -28.83 12.50
C TYR A 356 0.21 -30.01 13.44
N VAL A 357 -0.35 -31.18 13.15
CA VAL A 357 -0.19 -32.38 13.98
C VAL A 357 0.29 -33.53 13.10
N GLU A 358 1.39 -34.14 13.52
CA GLU A 358 1.82 -35.47 13.06
C GLU A 358 1.53 -36.48 14.17
N ALA A 359 0.66 -37.46 13.89
CA ALA A 359 0.30 -38.50 14.86
C ALA A 359 -0.04 -39.82 14.19
N ALA A 360 0.17 -40.91 14.92
CA ALA A 360 -0.17 -42.27 14.54
C ALA A 360 -1.09 -42.91 15.59
N LEU A 361 -2.08 -43.67 15.15
CA LEU A 361 -2.92 -44.51 15.99
C LEU A 361 -2.25 -45.88 16.14
N VAL A 362 -1.90 -46.26 17.37
CA VAL A 362 -1.21 -47.51 17.69
C VAL A 362 -1.88 -48.14 18.90
N GLU A 363 -2.28 -49.41 18.79
CA GLU A 363 -3.00 -50.14 19.85
C GLU A 363 -4.25 -49.40 20.37
N GLY A 364 -4.92 -48.65 19.49
CA GLY A 364 -6.10 -47.85 19.81
C GLY A 364 -5.84 -46.49 20.49
N GLU A 365 -4.58 -46.08 20.66
CA GLU A 365 -4.19 -44.77 21.23
C GLU A 365 -3.46 -43.89 20.21
N TRP A 366 -3.78 -42.60 20.17
CA TRP A 366 -3.08 -41.64 19.31
C TRP A 366 -1.78 -41.17 19.97
N CYS A 367 -0.65 -41.47 19.30
CA CYS A 367 0.68 -41.01 19.68
C CYS A 367 1.10 -39.88 18.73
N VAL A 368 1.41 -38.71 19.28
CA VAL A 368 1.86 -37.54 18.50
C VAL A 368 3.37 -37.58 18.39
N SER A 369 3.89 -37.53 17.17
CA SER A 369 5.33 -37.45 16.89
C SER A 369 5.82 -36.01 16.77
N MET A 370 4.95 -35.07 16.36
CA MET A 370 5.33 -33.67 16.22
C MET A 370 4.13 -32.72 16.26
N ILE A 371 4.30 -31.58 16.95
CA ILE A 371 3.42 -30.42 16.85
C ILE A 371 4.15 -29.28 16.15
N GLY A 372 3.62 -28.89 15.00
CA GLY A 372 4.14 -27.81 14.16
C GLY A 372 3.58 -26.46 14.58
N THR A 373 3.33 -25.59 13.61
CA THR A 373 2.83 -24.23 13.90
C THR A 373 1.43 -24.28 14.53
N ILE A 374 1.21 -23.47 15.56
CA ILE A 374 -0.08 -23.31 16.25
C ILE A 374 -0.62 -21.92 15.92
N TYR A 375 -1.86 -21.85 15.43
CA TYR A 375 -2.63 -20.63 15.19
C TYR A 375 -3.69 -20.47 16.28
N PRO A 376 -3.47 -19.54 17.23
CA PRO A 376 -4.30 -19.44 18.41
C PRO A 376 -5.39 -18.35 18.36
#